data_AF-A0A0R0JIS0-F1
#
_entry.id   AF-A0A0R0JIS0-F1
#
_cell.length_a   1.000
_cell.length_b   1.000
_cell.length_c   1.000
_cell.angle_alpha   90.00
_cell.angle_beta   90.00
_cell.angle_gamma   90.00
#
_symmetry.space_group_name_H-M   'P 1'
#
loop_
_entity.id
_entity.type
_entity.pdbx_description
1 polymer ?
#
loop_
_entity_poly.entity_id
_entity_poly.type
_entity_poly.pdbx_seq_one_letter_code
_entity_poly.pdbx_strand_id
1 'polypeptide(L)'
;MTLNDLSGVFHITMKAAKDVLEMSVTVIKAICRKYRLYKWPQRQLQPLARRLKVLKRALESSQDPVIIQTTNMEVRRIKQEMTQLCGGVTPTGIEIPEVEENSV
;
A
#
# COMPACT_ATOMS: atom_id res chain seq x y z
N MET A 1 -9.62 9.24 15.57
CA MET A 1 -8.78 8.58 14.55
C MET A 1 -9.55 7.58 13.74
N THR A 2 -9.13 7.42 12.50
CA THR A 2 -9.68 6.57 11.45
C THR A 2 -8.64 5.55 11.00
N LEU A 3 -9.05 4.58 10.17
CA LEU A 3 -8.10 3.67 9.54
C LEU A 3 -7.15 4.41 8.58
N ASN A 4 -7.61 5.51 7.98
CA ASN A 4 -6.81 6.33 7.07
C ASN A 4 -5.61 6.96 7.77
N ASP A 5 -5.73 7.29 9.06
CA ASP A 5 -4.62 7.84 9.84
C ASP A 5 -3.47 6.81 10.03
N LEU A 6 -3.74 5.53 9.78
CA LEU A 6 -2.74 4.44 9.83
C LEU A 6 -2.12 4.15 8.45
N SER A 7 -2.58 4.80 7.37
CA SER A 7 -2.15 4.52 5.99
C SER A 7 -0.64 4.68 5.80
N GLY A 8 -0.05 5.64 6.50
CA GLY A 8 1.37 5.94 6.47
C GLY A 8 2.24 4.85 7.11
N VAL A 9 1.70 3.97 7.95
CA VAL A 9 2.50 3.03 8.77
C VAL A 9 2.19 1.55 8.52
N PHE A 10 1.24 1.22 7.64
CA PHE A 10 0.91 -0.18 7.34
C PHE A 10 2.09 -1.03 6.86
N HIS A 11 3.12 -0.40 6.28
CA HIS A 11 4.30 -1.04 5.72
C HIS A 11 5.37 -1.41 6.77
N ILE A 12 5.26 -0.89 7.99
CA ILE A 12 6.16 -1.19 9.12
C ILE A 12 5.49 -2.08 10.17
N THR A 13 6.26 -2.62 11.10
CA THR A 13 5.72 -3.49 12.14
C THR A 13 4.77 -2.71 13.06
N MET A 14 3.79 -3.38 13.66
CA MET A 14 2.87 -2.72 14.60
C MET A 14 3.59 -2.11 15.81
N LYS A 15 4.75 -2.69 16.20
CA LYS A 15 5.61 -2.12 17.25
C LYS A 15 6.19 -0.77 16.80
N ALA A 16 6.79 -0.73 15.61
CA ALA A 16 7.33 0.52 15.06
C ALA A 16 6.23 1.55 14.77
N ALA A 17 5.05 1.11 14.31
CA ALA A 17 3.90 1.99 14.10
C ALA A 17 3.42 2.66 15.39
N LYS A 18 3.47 1.96 16.53
CA LYS A 18 3.20 2.56 17.85
C LYS A 18 4.13 3.73 18.12
N ASP A 19 5.42 3.56 17.83
CA ASP A 19 6.43 4.57 18.14
C ASP A 19 6.28 5.78 17.20
N VAL A 20 6.00 5.55 15.92
CA VAL A 20 5.75 6.62 14.92
C VAL A 20 4.47 7.40 15.19
N LEU A 21 3.41 6.72 15.63
CA LEU A 21 2.11 7.35 15.89
C LEU A 21 1.97 7.89 17.32
N GLU A 22 2.94 7.62 18.21
CA GLU A 22 2.86 7.90 19.65
C GLU A 22 1.60 7.28 20.30
N MET A 23 1.23 6.08 19.86
CA MET A 23 0.01 5.40 20.29
C MET A 23 0.28 4.02 20.85
N SER A 24 -0.47 3.63 21.88
CA SER A 24 -0.41 2.24 22.34
C SER A 24 -0.89 1.28 21.24
N VAL A 25 -0.28 0.09 21.20
CA VAL A 25 -0.70 -1.01 20.32
C VAL A 25 -2.18 -1.35 20.51
N THR A 26 -2.70 -1.18 21.74
CA THR A 26 -4.13 -1.40 22.05
C THR A 26 -5.03 -0.45 21.28
N VAL A 27 -4.67 0.84 21.20
CA VAL A 27 -5.45 1.84 20.45
C VAL A 27 -5.36 1.57 18.95
N ILE A 28 -4.17 1.26 18.42
CA ILE A 28 -3.99 0.87 17.01
C ILE A 28 -4.89 -0.32 16.68
N LYS A 29 -4.85 -1.39 17.49
CA LYS A 29 -5.71 -2.56 17.30
C LYS A 29 -7.19 -2.23 17.41
N ALA A 30 -7.59 -1.32 18.31
CA ALA A 30 -8.98 -0.90 18.44
C ALA A 30 -9.48 -0.20 17.17
N ILE A 31 -8.66 0.68 16.58
CA ILE A 31 -8.94 1.29 15.29
C ILE A 31 -9.05 0.21 14.21
N CYS A 32 -8.07 -0.67 14.07
CA CYS A 32 -8.11 -1.71 13.05
C CYS A 32 -9.37 -2.59 13.17
N ARG A 33 -9.76 -3.01 14.38
CA ARG A 33 -10.99 -3.80 14.62
C ARG A 33 -12.27 -3.05 14.23
N LYS A 34 -12.35 -1.75 14.52
CA LYS A 34 -13.49 -0.89 14.14
C LYS A 34 -13.75 -0.94 12.62
N TYR A 35 -12.69 -1.07 11.83
CA TYR A 35 -12.74 -1.16 10.37
C TYR A 35 -12.52 -2.58 9.84
N ARG A 36 -12.73 -3.62 10.67
CA ARG A 36 -12.62 -5.05 10.31
C ARG A 36 -11.24 -5.49 9.78
N LEU A 37 -10.20 -4.72 10.08
CA LEU A 37 -8.80 -5.09 9.80
C LEU A 37 -8.24 -5.89 10.99
N TYR A 38 -8.49 -7.19 11.03
CA TYR A 38 -8.04 -8.02 12.17
C TYR A 38 -6.57 -8.40 12.11
N LYS A 39 -5.98 -8.36 10.92
CA LYS A 39 -4.58 -8.72 10.66
C LYS A 39 -3.83 -7.50 10.17
N TRP A 40 -2.69 -7.22 10.80
CA TRP A 40 -1.82 -6.13 10.36
C TRP A 40 -1.20 -6.45 9.00
N PRO A 41 -1.33 -5.56 8.00
CA PRO A 41 -1.06 -5.91 6.60
C PRO A 41 0.44 -5.95 6.25
N GLN A 42 1.33 -5.47 7.12
CA GLN A 42 2.78 -5.33 6.86
C GLN A 42 3.39 -6.52 6.13
N ARG A 43 3.19 -7.75 6.62
CA ARG A 43 3.80 -8.95 6.02
C ARG A 43 3.29 -9.23 4.60
N GLN A 44 2.03 -8.88 4.31
CA GLN A 44 1.42 -9.05 2.99
C GLN A 44 1.80 -7.92 2.04
N LEU A 45 2.04 -6.72 2.57
CA LEU A 45 2.48 -5.57 1.77
C LEU A 45 3.94 -5.67 1.31
N GLN A 46 4.81 -6.33 2.07
CA GLN A 46 6.24 -6.42 1.73
C GLN A 46 6.53 -6.98 0.32
N PRO A 47 6.00 -8.16 -0.09
CA PRO A 47 6.24 -8.66 -1.46
C PRO A 47 5.65 -7.73 -2.53
N LEU A 48 4.48 -7.14 -2.27
CA LEU A 48 3.82 -6.21 -3.19
C LEU A 48 4.63 -4.92 -3.36
N ALA A 49 5.17 -4.36 -2.27
CA ALA A 49 6.02 -3.18 -2.30
C ALA A 49 7.32 -3.43 -3.07
N ARG A 50 7.91 -4.61 -2.92
CA ARG A 50 9.09 -5.01 -3.72
C ARG A 50 8.74 -5.09 -5.20
N ARG A 51 7.59 -5.67 -5.53
CA ARG A 51 7.11 -5.76 -6.91
C ARG A 51 6.87 -4.37 -7.52
N LEU A 52 6.27 -3.45 -6.78
CA LEU A 52 6.12 -2.04 -7.21
C LEU A 52 7.46 -1.38 -7.50
N LYS A 53 8.50 -1.60 -6.68
CA LYS A 53 9.85 -1.07 -6.95
C LYS A 53 10.44 -1.56 -8.27
N VAL A 54 10.19 -2.83 -8.62
CA VAL A 54 10.63 -3.40 -9.90
C VAL A 54 9.84 -2.78 -11.06
N LEU A 55 8.51 -2.68 -10.93
CA LEU A 55 7.65 -2.08 -11.96
C LEU A 55 7.97 -0.60 -12.18
N LYS A 56 8.24 0.15 -11.10
CA LYS A 56 8.66 1.55 -11.20
C LYS A 56 9.90 1.71 -12.06
N ARG A 57 10.93 0.90 -11.82
CA ARG A 57 12.16 0.89 -12.64
C ARG A 57 11.88 0.53 -14.09
N ALA A 58 10.99 -0.43 -14.33
CA ALA A 58 10.58 -0.79 -15.68
C ALA A 58 9.94 0.40 -16.42
N LEU A 59 9.07 1.15 -15.74
CA LEU A 59 8.47 2.38 -16.30
C LEU A 59 9.51 3.48 -16.56
N GLU A 60 10.46 3.68 -15.65
CA GLU A 60 11.52 4.68 -15.80
C GLU A 60 12.49 4.34 -16.95
N SER A 61 12.69 3.06 -17.23
CA SER A 61 13.66 2.58 -18.23
C SER A 61 13.09 2.31 -19.62
N SER A 62 11.77 2.12 -19.74
CA SER A 62 11.14 1.68 -20.99
C SER A 62 10.49 2.84 -21.73
N GLN A 63 10.72 2.89 -23.04
CA GLN A 63 9.99 3.78 -23.97
C GLN A 63 8.97 3.01 -24.81
N ASP A 64 8.92 1.68 -24.68
CA ASP A 64 7.99 0.82 -25.41
C ASP A 64 6.55 0.99 -24.84
N PRO A 65 5.59 1.48 -25.64
CA PRO A 65 4.21 1.70 -25.20
C PRO A 65 3.54 0.43 -24.65
N VAL A 66 3.84 -0.75 -25.21
CA VAL A 66 3.24 -2.02 -24.79
C VAL A 66 3.75 -2.43 -23.41
N ILE A 67 5.05 -2.24 -23.16
CA ILE A 67 5.67 -2.49 -21.85
C ILE A 67 5.09 -1.52 -20.83
N ILE A 68 5.00 -0.23 -21.16
CA ILE A 68 4.43 0.79 -20.28
C ILE A 68 2.98 0.45 -19.92
N GLN A 69 2.14 0.13 -20.91
CA GLN A 69 0.74 -0.22 -20.69
C GLN A 69 0.59 -1.46 -19.79
N THR A 70 1.34 -2.53 -20.07
CA THR A 70 1.30 -3.76 -19.29
C THR A 70 1.76 -3.53 -17.85
N THR A 71 2.84 -2.76 -17.68
CA THR A 71 3.38 -2.39 -16.37
C THR A 71 2.37 -1.54 -15.59
N ASN A 72 1.69 -0.60 -16.25
CA ASN A 72 0.65 0.22 -15.63
C ASN A 72 -0.54 -0.62 -15.15
N MET A 73 -0.99 -1.62 -15.93
CA MET A 73 -2.05 -2.54 -15.50
C MET A 73 -1.65 -3.31 -14.24
N GLU A 74 -0.41 -3.78 -14.15
CA GLU A 74 0.08 -4.51 -12.98
C GLU A 74 0.20 -3.60 -11.76
N VAL A 75 0.69 -2.36 -11.92
CA VAL A 75 0.72 -1.36 -10.83
C VAL A 75 -0.69 -1.12 -10.29
N ARG A 76 -1.70 -0.96 -11.15
CA ARG A 76 -3.10 -0.80 -10.73
C ARG A 76 -3.60 -2.01 -9.95
N ARG A 77 -3.33 -3.22 -10.44
CA ARG A 77 -3.70 -4.47 -9.74
C ARG A 77 -3.09 -4.54 -8.35
N ILE A 78 -1.80 -4.26 -8.22
CA ILE A 78 -1.11 -4.28 -6.93
C ILE A 78 -1.66 -3.19 -6.00
N LYS A 79 -1.92 -1.98 -6.49
CA LYS A 79 -2.54 -0.90 -5.70
C LYS A 79 -3.90 -1.33 -5.13
N GLN A 80 -4.74 -1.98 -5.94
CA GLN A 80 -6.03 -2.51 -5.51
C GLN A 80 -5.86 -3.60 -4.45
N GLU A 81 -4.95 -4.56 -4.66
CA GLU A 81 -4.67 -5.63 -3.71
C GLU A 81 -4.17 -5.06 -2.37
N MET A 82 -3.23 -4.11 -2.40
CA MET A 82 -2.75 -3.42 -1.21
C MET A 82 -3.89 -2.72 -0.46
N THR A 83 -4.79 -2.05 -1.18
CA THR A 83 -5.94 -1.34 -0.61
C THR A 83 -6.91 -2.31 0.06
N GLN A 84 -7.17 -3.47 -0.55
CA GLN A 84 -8.01 -4.52 0.05
C GLN A 84 -7.37 -5.10 1.33
N LEU A 85 -6.07 -5.38 1.30
CA LEU A 85 -5.31 -5.85 2.47
C LEU A 85 -5.33 -4.85 3.63
N CYS A 86 -5.46 -3.57 3.33
CA CYS A 86 -5.49 -2.48 4.30
C CYS A 86 -6.91 -2.01 4.63
N GLY A 87 -7.95 -2.83 4.39
CA GLY A 87 -9.33 -2.53 4.78
C GLY A 87 -9.97 -1.39 3.99
N GLY A 88 -9.58 -1.22 2.72
CA GLY A 88 -10.11 -0.17 1.84
C GLY A 88 -9.30 1.12 1.84
N VAL A 89 -8.21 1.19 2.62
CA VAL A 89 -7.33 2.36 2.69
C VAL A 89 -6.06 2.10 1.89
N THR A 90 -5.69 2.98 0.97
CA THR A 90 -4.42 2.85 0.24
C THR A 90 -3.24 3.14 1.18
N PRO A 91 -2.24 2.25 1.30
CA PRO A 91 -1.10 2.46 2.18
C PRO A 91 -0.16 3.54 1.62
N THR A 92 -0.28 4.76 2.13
CA THR A 92 0.50 5.93 1.68
C THR A 92 1.97 5.91 2.09
N GLY A 93 2.35 5.05 3.03
CA GLY A 93 3.77 4.85 3.39
C GLY A 93 4.56 4.01 2.38
N ILE A 94 3.91 3.53 1.31
CA ILE A 94 4.56 2.83 0.20
C ILE A 94 4.47 3.73 -1.02
N GLU A 95 5.59 3.94 -1.69
CA GLU A 95 5.61 4.65 -2.96
C GLU A 95 4.93 3.78 -4.04
N ILE A 96 3.77 4.21 -4.51
CA ILE A 96 3.01 3.59 -5.59
C ILE A 96 3.13 4.52 -6.81
N PRO A 97 3.65 4.06 -7.96
CA PRO A 97 3.74 4.87 -9.16
C PRO A 97 2.36 5.41 -9.56
N GLU A 98 2.29 6.70 -9.89
CA GLU A 98 1.10 7.30 -10.47
C GLU A 98 0.95 6.80 -11.90
N VAL A 99 -0.17 6.14 -12.14
CA VAL A 99 -0.52 5.58 -13.44
C VAL A 99 -1.75 6.32 -13.92
N GLU A 100 -1.60 7.08 -15.01
CA GLU A 100 -2.71 7.79 -15.64
C GLU A 100 -3.86 6.81 -15.85
N GLU A 101 -4.97 7.04 -15.17
CA GLU A 101 -6.24 6.39 -15.47
C GLU A 101 -6.72 6.96 -16.80
N ASN A 102 -6.18 6.44 -17.91
CA ASN A 102 -6.81 6.57 -19.21
C ASN A 102 -8.21 5.95 -19.08
N SER A 103 -9.16 6.79 -18.69
CA SER A 103 -10.59 6.54 -18.74
C SER A 103 -10.92 6.50 -20.23
N VAL A 104 -11.14 5.29 -20.72
CA VAL A 104 -11.82 5.07 -22.00
C VAL A 104 -13.27 5.50 -21.85
#